data_AF-A0A959V2C6-F1
#
_entry.id   AF-A0A959V2C6-F1
#
_cell.length_a   1.000
_cell.length_b   1.000
_cell.length_c   1.000
_cell.angle_alpha   90.00
_cell.angle_beta   90.00
_cell.angle_gamma   90.00
#
_symmetry.space_group_name_H-M   'P 1'
#
loop_
_entity.id
_entity.type
_entity.pdbx_description
1 polymer ?
#
loop_
_entity_poly.entity_id
_entity_poly.type
_entity_poly.pdbx_seq_one_letter_code
_entity_poly.pdbx_strand_id
1 'polypeptide(L)'
;AHPDLNLAFPIFFIEKKPKTCDHLIGEWRQAVLAEPYLDEELWRGALGTSETKQLRIGVDIAQEIGRRMSLKAYRGGWKVMLIWLPEAMNLEAANKLLKALEEPEPNTVFLLVSHQADRLLPTVLSRVQLV
;
A
#
# COMPACT_ATOMS: atom_id res chain seq x y z
N ALA A 1 -6.77 23.21 -2.32
CA ALA A 1 -5.79 22.44 -3.12
C ALA A 1 -6.12 20.95 -3.00
N HIS A 2 -6.05 20.18 -4.08
CA HIS A 2 -6.33 18.73 -4.04
C HIS A 2 -5.07 17.99 -3.55
N PRO A 3 -5.16 17.08 -2.56
CA PRO A 3 -4.02 16.30 -2.11
C PRO A 3 -3.53 15.33 -3.21
N ASP A 4 -2.23 15.04 -3.19
CA ASP A 4 -1.61 14.06 -4.08
C ASP A 4 -1.74 12.66 -3.47
N LEU A 5 -2.75 11.91 -3.92
CA LEU A 5 -3.07 10.58 -3.39
C LEU A 5 -2.28 9.50 -4.10
N ASN A 6 -1.50 8.77 -3.33
CA ASN A 6 -0.73 7.61 -3.73
C ASN A 6 -1.31 6.36 -3.08
N LEU A 7 -1.34 5.25 -3.83
CA LEU A 7 -1.97 4.00 -3.42
C LEU A 7 -0.94 2.88 -3.43
N ALA A 8 -0.95 2.09 -2.36
CA ALA A 8 -0.26 0.81 -2.28
C ALA A 8 -1.23 -0.24 -1.73
N PHE A 9 -1.21 -1.42 -2.34
CA PHE A 9 -2.08 -2.53 -1.99
C PHE A 9 -1.42 -3.86 -2.41
N PRO A 10 -1.85 -5.00 -1.86
CA PRO A 10 -1.26 -6.29 -2.16
C PRO A 10 -1.53 -6.68 -3.62
N ILE A 11 -0.51 -7.24 -4.29
CA ILE A 11 -0.61 -7.74 -5.66
C ILE A 11 -0.02 -9.15 -5.76
N PHE A 12 -0.33 -9.86 -6.85
CA PHE A 12 0.37 -11.09 -7.18
C PHE A 12 1.80 -10.80 -7.65
N PHE A 13 2.75 -11.53 -7.10
CA PHE A 13 4.13 -11.47 -7.56
C PHE A 13 4.30 -12.46 -8.72
N ILE A 14 4.28 -11.93 -9.93
CA ILE A 14 4.43 -12.68 -11.17
C ILE A 14 5.72 -12.23 -11.84
N GLU A 15 6.64 -13.16 -12.15
CA GLU A 15 7.99 -12.84 -12.65
C GLU A 15 8.00 -11.91 -13.87
N LYS A 16 7.02 -12.05 -14.77
CA LYS A 16 6.94 -11.31 -16.03
C LYS A 16 6.12 -10.00 -15.94
N LYS A 17 5.61 -9.64 -14.77
CA LYS A 17 4.83 -8.40 -14.57
C LYS A 17 5.57 -7.43 -13.65
N PRO A 18 5.36 -6.11 -13.81
CA PRO A 18 5.84 -5.13 -12.84
C PRO A 18 5.35 -5.47 -11.43
N LYS A 19 6.25 -5.41 -10.45
CA LYS A 19 5.95 -5.67 -9.04
C LYS A 19 5.54 -4.39 -8.31
N THR A 20 4.79 -3.51 -8.99
CA THR A 20 4.30 -2.22 -8.46
C THR A 20 2.80 -2.13 -8.62
N CYS A 21 2.14 -1.25 -7.86
CA CYS A 21 0.68 -1.13 -7.90
C CYS A 21 0.13 -0.39 -9.14
N ASP A 22 0.99 0.31 -9.88
CA ASP A 22 0.59 1.31 -10.89
C ASP A 22 -0.31 0.81 -11.99
N HIS A 23 -0.04 -0.42 -12.42
CA HIS A 23 -0.77 -1.07 -13.49
C HIS A 23 -2.10 -1.68 -13.04
N LEU A 24 -2.43 -1.60 -11.74
CA LEU A 24 -3.64 -2.15 -11.13
C LEU A 24 -4.47 -1.09 -10.39
N ILE A 25 -4.08 0.19 -10.46
CA ILE A 25 -4.80 1.27 -9.76
C ILE A 25 -6.24 1.39 -10.27
N GLY A 26 -6.47 1.20 -11.57
CA GLY A 26 -7.81 1.28 -12.17
C GLY A 26 -8.72 0.17 -11.64
N GLU A 27 -8.22 -1.05 -11.66
CA GLU A 27 -8.90 -2.27 -11.19
C GLU A 27 -9.18 -2.18 -9.69
N TRP A 28 -8.19 -1.75 -8.88
CA TRP A 28 -8.37 -1.59 -7.44
C TRP A 28 -9.44 -0.55 -7.12
N ARG A 29 -9.44 0.60 -7.80
CA ARG A 29 -10.47 1.63 -7.63
C ARG A 29 -11.85 1.11 -8.00
N GLN A 30 -11.97 0.38 -9.10
CA GLN A 30 -13.24 -0.22 -9.50
C GLN A 30 -13.73 -1.24 -8.46
N ALA A 31 -12.83 -2.08 -7.94
CA ALA A 31 -13.16 -3.05 -6.91
C ALA A 31 -13.68 -2.38 -5.62
N VAL A 32 -12.98 -1.36 -5.11
CA VAL A 32 -13.38 -0.62 -3.91
C VAL A 32 -14.70 0.15 -4.10
N LEU A 33 -14.94 0.70 -5.29
CA LEU A 33 -16.20 1.40 -5.59
C LEU A 33 -17.37 0.44 -5.80
N ALA A 34 -17.12 -0.77 -6.30
CA ALA A 34 -18.14 -1.79 -6.48
C ALA A 34 -18.51 -2.48 -5.16
N GLU A 35 -17.53 -2.68 -4.27
CA GLU A 35 -17.70 -3.34 -2.98
C GLU A 35 -17.08 -2.50 -1.85
N PRO A 36 -17.89 -1.72 -1.11
CA PRO A 36 -17.41 -0.89 0.01
C PRO A 36 -16.70 -1.68 1.12
N TYR A 37 -16.99 -2.97 1.25
CA TYR A 37 -16.35 -3.87 2.22
C TYR A 37 -15.36 -4.83 1.55
N LEU A 38 -14.68 -4.36 0.48
CA LEU A 38 -13.69 -5.16 -0.24
C LEU A 38 -12.68 -5.76 0.74
N ASP A 39 -12.52 -7.07 0.73
CA ASP A 39 -11.50 -7.78 1.49
C ASP A 39 -10.42 -8.38 0.57
N GLU A 40 -9.42 -9.01 1.19
CA GLU A 40 -8.30 -9.62 0.45
C GLU A 40 -8.78 -10.73 -0.50
N GLU A 41 -9.80 -11.49 -0.13
CA GLU A 41 -10.31 -12.61 -0.92
C GLU A 41 -11.07 -12.13 -2.16
N LEU A 42 -11.95 -11.15 -1.99
CA LEU A 42 -12.67 -10.50 -3.09
C LEU A 42 -11.69 -9.78 -4.03
N TRP A 43 -10.68 -9.10 -3.48
CA TRP A 43 -9.64 -8.47 -4.30
C TRP A 43 -8.82 -9.50 -5.08
N ARG A 44 -8.43 -10.61 -4.44
CA ARG A 44 -7.75 -11.74 -5.08
C ARG A 44 -8.58 -12.31 -6.24
N GLY A 45 -9.89 -12.45 -6.04
CA GLY A 45 -10.84 -12.91 -7.05
C GLY A 45 -10.97 -11.94 -8.24
N ALA A 46 -11.03 -10.63 -7.97
CA ALA A 46 -11.11 -9.59 -9.00
C ALA A 46 -9.88 -9.58 -9.94
N LEU A 47 -8.72 -9.99 -9.44
CA LEU A 47 -7.49 -10.12 -10.24
C LEU A 47 -7.43 -11.41 -11.09
N GLY A 48 -8.48 -12.25 -11.08
CA GLY A 48 -8.69 -13.33 -12.05
C GLY A 48 -7.64 -14.44 -12.04
N THR A 49 -7.08 -14.80 -10.88
CA THR A 49 -5.97 -15.76 -10.75
C THR A 49 -6.37 -17.00 -9.94
N SER A 50 -5.70 -18.14 -10.20
CA SER A 50 -5.85 -19.40 -9.47
C SER A 50 -5.69 -19.22 -7.95
N GLU A 51 -6.49 -19.95 -7.18
CA GLU A 51 -6.62 -19.89 -5.70
C GLU A 51 -5.29 -19.99 -4.92
N THR A 52 -4.22 -20.51 -5.52
CA THR A 52 -2.96 -20.80 -4.82
C THR A 52 -2.01 -19.61 -4.67
N LYS A 53 -2.21 -18.50 -5.40
CA LYS A 53 -1.31 -17.36 -5.30
C LYS A 53 -1.74 -16.43 -4.18
N GLN A 54 -0.83 -16.18 -3.26
CA GLN A 54 -1.03 -15.20 -2.19
C GLN A 54 -0.70 -13.80 -2.69
N LEU A 55 -1.50 -12.83 -2.25
CA LEU A 55 -1.20 -11.42 -2.44
C LEU A 55 -0.16 -10.98 -1.39
N ARG A 56 0.68 -10.02 -1.77
CA ARG A 56 1.67 -9.46 -0.84
C ARG A 56 2.08 -8.04 -1.22
N ILE A 57 2.56 -7.31 -0.22
CA ILE A 57 3.31 -6.07 -0.40
C ILE A 57 4.79 -6.42 -0.24
N GLY A 58 5.49 -6.60 -1.37
CA GLY A 58 6.92 -6.92 -1.37
C GLY A 58 7.83 -5.70 -1.50
N VAL A 59 9.14 -5.95 -1.53
CA VAL A 59 10.16 -4.89 -1.45
C VAL A 59 10.07 -3.89 -2.60
N ASP A 60 9.67 -4.34 -3.80
CA ASP A 60 9.51 -3.48 -4.97
C ASP A 60 8.43 -2.40 -4.75
N ILE A 61 7.30 -2.77 -4.12
CA ILE A 61 6.24 -1.81 -3.75
C ILE A 61 6.75 -0.84 -2.69
N ALA A 62 7.46 -1.32 -1.67
CA ALA A 62 8.02 -0.48 -0.63
C ALA A 62 9.05 0.54 -1.17
N GLN A 63 9.87 0.12 -2.14
CA GLN A 63 10.80 1.02 -2.85
C GLN A 63 10.04 2.09 -3.64
N GLU A 64 8.96 1.70 -4.33
CA GLU A 64 8.14 2.65 -5.09
C GLU A 64 7.40 3.64 -4.18
N ILE A 65 6.91 3.20 -3.01
CA ILE A 65 6.38 4.09 -1.96
C ILE A 65 7.45 5.10 -1.55
N GLY A 66 8.65 4.65 -1.19
CA GLY A 66 9.74 5.53 -0.78
C GLY A 66 10.11 6.53 -1.87
N ARG A 67 10.17 6.09 -3.12
CA ARG A 67 10.44 6.95 -4.28
C ARG A 67 9.36 8.01 -4.47
N ARG A 68 8.07 7.66 -4.35
CA ARG A 68 6.96 8.62 -4.48
C ARG A 68 6.96 9.63 -3.34
N MET A 69 7.21 9.16 -2.13
CA MET A 69 7.20 10.00 -0.95
C MET A 69 8.40 10.93 -0.87
N SER A 70 9.48 10.69 -1.61
CA SER A 70 10.59 11.65 -1.75
C SER A 70 10.41 12.71 -2.84
N LEU A 71 9.40 12.56 -3.70
CA LEU A 71 9.10 13.56 -4.73
C LEU A 71 8.32 14.73 -4.11
N LYS A 72 8.59 15.95 -4.59
CA LYS A 72 7.81 17.13 -4.21
C LYS A 72 6.37 16.99 -4.68
N ALA A 73 5.42 17.40 -3.83
CA ALA A 73 4.01 17.42 -4.19
C ALA A 73 3.80 18.27 -5.44
N TYR A 74 3.15 17.72 -6.47
CA TYR A 74 3.00 18.37 -7.77
C TYR A 74 2.29 19.74 -7.68
N ARG A 75 1.40 19.93 -6.70
CA ARG A 75 0.62 21.16 -6.48
C ARG A 75 1.00 21.93 -5.22
N GLY A 76 2.16 21.63 -4.61
CA GLY A 76 2.61 22.27 -3.36
C GLY A 76 1.68 22.04 -2.16
N GLY A 77 0.82 21.02 -2.23
CA GLY A 77 -0.12 20.63 -1.17
C GLY A 77 0.33 19.39 -0.41
N TRP A 78 -0.64 18.73 0.25
CA TRP A 78 -0.41 17.49 0.99
C TRP A 78 -0.19 16.29 0.07
N LYS A 79 0.75 15.41 0.42
CA LYS A 79 0.91 14.06 -0.11
C LYS A 79 0.24 13.07 0.83
N VAL A 80 -0.57 12.18 0.30
CA VAL A 80 -1.19 11.11 1.08
C VAL A 80 -0.78 9.78 0.48
N MET A 81 -0.15 8.92 1.27
CA MET A 81 0.12 7.53 0.92
C MET A 81 -0.89 6.64 1.65
N LEU A 82 -1.82 6.05 0.92
CA LEU A 82 -2.72 5.05 1.43
C LEU A 82 -2.15 3.65 1.17
N ILE A 83 -1.92 2.91 2.24
CA ILE A 83 -1.47 1.51 2.21
C ILE A 83 -2.63 0.64 2.71
N TRP A 84 -3.27 -0.08 1.80
CA TRP A 84 -4.36 -1.00 2.13
C TRP A 84 -3.79 -2.40 2.39
N LEU A 85 -4.31 -3.09 3.42
CA LEU A 85 -3.80 -4.37 3.94
C LEU A 85 -2.28 -4.36 4.24
N PRO A 86 -1.79 -3.44 5.10
CA PRO A 86 -0.39 -3.39 5.48
C PRO A 86 0.14 -4.68 6.12
N GLU A 87 -0.73 -5.51 6.71
CA GLU A 87 -0.41 -6.85 7.22
C GLU A 87 0.09 -7.83 6.13
N ALA A 88 -0.18 -7.55 4.86
CA ALA A 88 0.35 -8.34 3.74
C ALA A 88 1.81 -7.96 3.37
N MET A 89 2.43 -7.03 4.11
CA MET A 89 3.85 -6.71 3.95
C MET A 89 4.75 -7.86 4.39
N ASN A 90 5.75 -8.18 3.57
CA ASN A 90 6.86 -9.00 4.06
C ASN A 90 7.81 -8.16 4.94
N LEU A 91 8.64 -8.85 5.73
CA LEU A 91 9.57 -8.20 6.66
C LEU A 91 10.52 -7.21 5.95
N GLU A 92 10.97 -7.55 4.75
CA GLU A 92 11.87 -6.71 3.95
C GLU A 92 11.18 -5.41 3.52
N ALA A 93 9.95 -5.48 3.02
CA ALA A 93 9.15 -4.34 2.62
C ALA A 93 8.87 -3.40 3.81
N ALA A 94 8.45 -3.97 4.94
CA ALA A 94 8.20 -3.20 6.14
C ALA A 94 9.45 -2.46 6.62
N ASN A 95 10.60 -3.15 6.68
CA ASN A 95 11.89 -2.54 7.07
C ASN A 95 12.29 -1.38 6.15
N LYS A 96 12.00 -1.46 4.85
CA LYS A 96 12.26 -0.36 3.90
C LYS A 96 11.39 0.86 4.17
N LEU A 97 10.18 0.68 4.69
CA LEU A 97 9.24 1.77 4.96
C LEU A 97 9.46 2.46 6.30
N LEU A 98 10.17 1.84 7.25
CA LEU A 98 10.33 2.37 8.62
C LEU A 98 10.82 3.81 8.64
N LYS A 99 11.83 4.14 7.81
CA LYS A 99 12.38 5.50 7.75
C LYS A 99 11.33 6.52 7.29
N ALA A 100 10.51 6.16 6.30
CA ALA A 100 9.48 7.05 5.77
C ALA A 100 8.30 7.24 6.75
N LEU A 101 8.00 6.23 7.56
CA LEU A 101 6.98 6.31 8.62
C LEU A 101 7.47 7.11 9.84
N GLU A 102 8.75 7.00 10.18
CA GLU A 102 9.35 7.66 11.35
C GLU A 102 9.62 9.15 11.10
N GLU A 103 10.09 9.49 9.90
CA GLU A 103 10.42 10.86 9.50
C GLU A 103 9.75 11.18 8.15
N PRO A 104 8.41 11.32 8.10
CA PRO A 104 7.72 11.69 6.88
C PRO A 104 8.14 13.10 6.43
N GLU A 105 8.28 13.30 5.12
CA GLU A 105 8.54 14.64 4.58
C GLU A 105 7.43 15.64 4.97
N PRO A 106 7.72 16.96 5.03
CA PRO A 106 6.71 17.97 5.30
C PRO A 106 5.48 17.83 4.41
N ASN A 107 4.30 18.00 5.00
CA ASN A 107 3.00 17.84 4.34
C ASN A 107 2.77 16.43 3.76
N THR A 108 3.31 15.38 4.40
CA THR A 108 3.07 13.98 4.00
C THR A 108 2.30 13.25 5.10
N VAL A 109 1.28 12.48 4.70
CA VAL A 109 0.48 11.63 5.58
C VAL A 109 0.51 10.20 5.06
N PHE A 110 0.74 9.26 5.98
CA PHE A 110 0.55 7.84 5.72
C PHE A 110 -0.77 7.39 6.35
N LEU A 111 -1.63 6.75 5.56
CA LEU A 111 -2.87 6.14 6.01
C LEU A 111 -2.78 4.63 5.78
N LEU A 112 -2.77 3.87 6.86
CA LEU A 112 -2.71 2.42 6.81
C LEU A 112 -4.11 1.87 7.14
N VAL A 113 -4.67 1.07 6.23
CA VAL A 113 -6.01 0.49 6.38
C VAL A 113 -5.86 -1.02 6.49
N SER A 114 -6.06 -1.55 7.69
CA SER A 114 -5.87 -2.96 8.02
C SER A 114 -7.20 -3.64 8.33
N HIS A 115 -7.33 -4.91 7.95
CA HIS A 115 -8.43 -5.78 8.38
C HIS A 115 -8.03 -6.60 9.61
N GLN A 116 -6.72 -6.85 9.78
CA GLN A 116 -6.16 -7.66 10.87
C GLN A 116 -4.97 -6.93 11.50
N ALA A 117 -5.28 -5.94 12.34
CA ALA A 117 -4.27 -5.06 12.91
C ALA A 117 -3.22 -5.80 13.77
N ASP A 118 -3.64 -6.91 14.37
CA ASP A 118 -2.84 -7.85 15.15
C ASP A 118 -1.76 -8.57 14.33
N ARG A 119 -1.92 -8.64 13.01
CA ARG A 119 -0.94 -9.23 12.08
C ARG A 119 0.09 -8.23 11.57
N LEU A 120 -0.06 -6.93 11.85
CA LEU A 120 0.95 -5.97 11.47
C LEU A 120 2.26 -6.28 12.18
N LEU A 121 3.36 -6.10 11.45
CA LEU A 121 4.69 -6.24 12.02
C LEU A 121 4.87 -5.25 13.19
N PRO A 122 5.39 -5.69 14.35
CA PRO A 122 5.56 -4.82 15.51
C PRO A 122 6.37 -3.54 15.23
N THR A 123 7.31 -3.62 14.28
CA THR A 123 8.12 -2.47 13.84
C THR A 123 7.29 -1.39 13.14
N VAL A 124 6.26 -1.77 12.38
CA VAL A 124 5.30 -0.84 11.78
C VAL A 124 4.36 -0.30 12.85
N LEU A 125 3.78 -1.18 13.69
CA LEU A 125 2.88 -0.78 14.78
C LEU A 125 3.51 0.25 15.71
N SER A 126 4.80 0.13 16.02
CA SER A 126 5.53 1.07 16.87
C SER A 126 5.65 2.51 16.32
N ARG A 127 5.38 2.72 15.03
CA ARG A 127 5.54 3.99 14.30
C ARG A 127 4.22 4.57 13.79
N VAL A 128 3.10 3.93 14.12
CA VAL A 128 1.77 4.38 13.71
C VAL A 128 0.88 4.59 14.91
N GLN A 129 -0.14 5.41 14.73
CA GLN A 129 -1.19 5.61 15.72
C GLN A 129 -2.44 4.84 15.28
N LEU A 130 -2.92 3.94 16.14
CA LEU A 130 -4.20 3.27 15.94
C LEU A 130 -5.33 4.26 16.24
N VAL A 131 -6.37 4.24 15.40
CA VAL A 131 -7.55 5.12 15.46
C VAL A 131 -8.80 4.28 15.49
#